data_AF-A0A6N8AT98-F1
#
_entry.id   AF-A0A6N8AT98-F1
#
_cell.length_a   1.000
_cell.length_b   1.000
_cell.length_c   1.000
_cell.angle_alpha   90.00
_cell.angle_beta   90.00
_cell.angle_gamma   90.00
#
_symmetry.space_group_name_H-M   'P 1'
#
loop_
_entity.id
_entity.type
_entity.pdbx_description
1 polymer ?
#
loop_
_entity_poly.entity_id
_entity_poly.type
_entity_poly.pdbx_seq_one_letter_code
_entity_poly.pdbx_strand_id
1 'polypeptide(L)'
;MSKIREWLKQNAELVPSSHGNEWVTKSRGDYITLEGMEDKLDYLVEHGIAENVSSIWEAGKPICIGFNPEEGKWYGWSHRAICGFGVGSKCERGMCHYRPVDKDDFLQECIRFWTEEYHQNIRAEHRGDHVYVEWEYSGATPNEKIRGHISGVKCPYPSEFGKGEWEAKTLADARQMAIDFADDVA
;
A
#
# COMPACT_ATOMS: atom_id res chain seq x y z
N MET A 1 9.50 -21.29 -20.83
CA MET A 1 8.53 -20.18 -20.61
C MET A 1 8.73 -19.73 -19.17
N SER A 2 8.60 -18.44 -18.80
CA SER A 2 8.73 -18.08 -17.38
C SER A 2 7.66 -18.84 -16.57
N LYS A 3 8.02 -19.30 -15.35
CA LYS A 3 7.10 -19.95 -14.40
C LYS A 3 5.84 -19.09 -14.20
N ILE A 4 5.97 -17.76 -14.23
CA ILE A 4 4.85 -16.85 -14.08
C ILE A 4 3.89 -16.87 -15.28
N ARG A 5 4.41 -17.00 -16.50
CA ARG A 5 3.58 -17.09 -17.72
C ARG A 5 2.82 -18.42 -17.78
N GLU A 6 3.43 -19.50 -17.28
CA GLU A 6 2.75 -20.79 -17.14
C GLU A 6 1.63 -20.71 -16.08
N TRP A 7 1.92 -20.08 -14.94
CA TRP A 7 0.93 -19.83 -13.90
C TRP A 7 -0.24 -18.97 -14.39
N LEU A 8 0.04 -17.86 -15.09
CA LEU A 8 -0.98 -16.97 -15.66
C LEU A 8 -1.91 -17.73 -16.61
N LYS A 9 -1.39 -18.58 -17.49
CA LYS A 9 -2.24 -19.39 -18.39
C LYS A 9 -3.16 -20.36 -17.65
N GLN A 10 -2.71 -20.88 -16.52
CA GLN A 10 -3.48 -21.81 -15.71
C GLN A 10 -4.55 -21.09 -14.89
N ASN A 11 -4.21 -19.97 -14.26
CA ASN A 11 -5.02 -19.34 -13.20
C ASN A 11 -5.66 -18.01 -13.60
N ALA A 12 -5.20 -17.41 -14.69
CA ALA A 12 -5.63 -16.11 -15.18
C ALA A 12 -6.08 -16.17 -16.65
N GLU A 13 -6.82 -15.16 -17.06
CA GLU A 13 -7.19 -14.96 -18.45
C GLU A 13 -6.90 -13.52 -18.87
N LEU A 14 -6.69 -13.34 -20.16
CA LEU A 14 -6.38 -12.05 -20.73
C LEU A 14 -7.68 -11.42 -21.25
N VAL A 15 -8.04 -10.25 -20.73
CA VAL A 15 -9.27 -9.54 -21.07
C VAL A 15 -8.98 -8.13 -21.60
N PRO A 16 -9.81 -7.57 -22.49
CA PRO A 16 -9.69 -6.17 -22.91
C PRO A 16 -9.98 -5.19 -21.77
N SER A 17 -9.20 -4.12 -21.67
CA SER A 17 -9.35 -3.01 -20.71
C SER A 17 -9.18 -1.64 -21.39
N SER A 18 -9.37 -0.55 -20.64
CA SER A 18 -9.10 0.80 -21.13
C SER A 18 -7.61 1.09 -21.40
N HIS A 19 -6.69 0.24 -20.93
CA HIS A 19 -5.24 0.41 -21.03
C HIS A 19 -4.58 -0.62 -21.96
N GLY A 20 -5.37 -1.33 -22.77
CA GLY A 20 -4.93 -2.49 -23.55
C GLY A 20 -5.49 -3.78 -22.95
N ASN A 21 -4.81 -4.90 -23.15
CA ASN A 21 -5.23 -6.14 -22.52
C ASN A 21 -4.63 -6.29 -21.11
N GLU A 22 -5.38 -6.89 -20.20
CA GLU A 22 -4.95 -7.15 -18.82
C GLU A 22 -5.18 -8.61 -18.42
N TRP A 23 -4.27 -9.14 -17.61
CA TRP A 23 -4.41 -10.42 -16.98
C TRP A 23 -5.28 -10.28 -15.73
N VAL A 24 -6.35 -11.07 -15.65
CA VAL A 24 -7.26 -11.13 -14.51
C VAL A 24 -7.37 -12.56 -13.98
N THR A 25 -7.63 -12.73 -12.68
CA THR A 25 -7.87 -14.06 -12.09
C THR A 25 -9.10 -14.72 -12.72
N LYS A 26 -9.04 -15.99 -13.13
CA LYS A 26 -10.21 -16.69 -13.71
C LYS A 26 -11.37 -16.85 -12.74
N SER A 27 -11.08 -16.94 -11.44
CA SER A 27 -12.08 -17.20 -10.41
C SER A 27 -12.99 -16.00 -10.15
N ARG A 28 -12.47 -14.78 -10.30
CA ARG A 28 -13.13 -13.54 -9.84
C ARG A 28 -13.00 -12.35 -10.79
N GLY A 29 -12.11 -12.42 -11.77
CA GLY A 29 -11.82 -11.30 -12.68
C GLY A 29 -10.99 -10.20 -12.05
N ASP A 30 -10.18 -10.50 -11.02
CA ASP A 30 -9.38 -9.48 -10.36
C ASP A 30 -8.09 -9.17 -11.15
N TYR A 31 -7.76 -7.90 -11.32
CA TYR A 31 -6.53 -7.45 -12.00
C TYR A 31 -5.26 -8.02 -11.39
N ILE A 32 -4.34 -8.48 -12.25
CA ILE A 32 -3.02 -9.00 -11.89
C ILE A 32 -1.91 -8.12 -12.49
N THR A 33 -1.91 -7.94 -13.82
CA THR A 33 -0.94 -7.13 -14.56
C THR A 33 -1.42 -6.83 -15.98
N LEU A 34 -0.78 -5.92 -16.70
CA LEU A 34 -1.04 -5.68 -18.13
C LEU A 34 -0.34 -6.70 -19.03
N GLU A 35 -0.88 -6.94 -20.23
CA GLU A 35 -0.20 -7.70 -21.28
C GLU A 35 1.19 -7.10 -21.58
N GLY A 36 2.21 -7.95 -21.64
CA GLY A 36 3.61 -7.53 -21.84
C GLY A 36 4.35 -7.13 -20.55
N MET A 37 3.67 -7.08 -19.40
CA MET A 37 4.28 -6.86 -18.09
C MET A 37 4.38 -8.15 -17.26
N GLU A 38 4.24 -9.34 -17.86
CA GLU A 38 4.19 -10.60 -17.11
C GLU A 38 5.48 -10.88 -16.34
N ASP A 39 6.63 -10.61 -16.95
CA ASP A 39 7.93 -10.91 -16.35
C ASP A 39 8.22 -9.97 -15.15
N LYS A 40 7.45 -8.87 -15.00
CA LYS A 40 7.48 -8.05 -13.79
C LYS A 40 6.88 -8.75 -12.58
N LEU A 41 6.18 -9.86 -12.75
CA LEU A 41 5.58 -10.66 -11.69
C LEU A 41 6.45 -11.84 -11.25
N ASP A 42 7.66 -12.01 -11.80
CA ASP A 42 8.55 -13.13 -11.42
C ASP A 42 8.82 -13.17 -9.90
N TYR A 43 8.81 -12.00 -9.24
CA TYR A 43 8.93 -11.92 -7.78
C TYR A 43 7.82 -12.69 -7.03
N LEU A 44 6.63 -12.86 -7.60
CA LEU A 44 5.56 -13.65 -6.98
C LEU A 44 5.92 -15.13 -6.92
N VAL A 45 6.66 -15.62 -7.92
CA VAL A 45 7.18 -17.00 -7.92
C VAL A 45 8.34 -17.12 -6.95
N GLU A 46 9.25 -16.14 -6.94
CA GLU A 46 10.41 -16.11 -6.06
C GLU A 46 10.00 -16.11 -4.57
N HIS A 47 8.91 -15.42 -4.23
CA HIS A 47 8.35 -15.39 -2.87
C HIS A 47 7.37 -16.52 -2.59
N GLY A 48 7.22 -17.50 -3.48
CA GLY A 48 6.34 -18.67 -3.27
C GLY A 48 4.85 -18.34 -3.14
N ILE A 49 4.41 -17.18 -3.65
CA ILE A 49 3.02 -16.70 -3.53
C ILE A 49 2.19 -16.89 -4.79
N ALA A 50 2.80 -17.25 -5.92
CA ALA A 50 2.10 -17.41 -7.21
C ALA A 50 0.82 -18.27 -7.07
N GLU A 51 0.88 -19.42 -6.42
CA GLU A 51 -0.26 -20.33 -6.26
C GLU A 51 -1.38 -19.81 -5.34
N ASN A 52 -1.11 -18.78 -4.54
CA ASN A 52 -2.05 -18.18 -3.58
C ASN A 52 -2.22 -16.68 -3.82
N VAL A 53 -2.05 -16.19 -5.05
CA VAL A 53 -2.32 -14.80 -5.41
C VAL A 53 -3.82 -14.54 -5.31
N SER A 54 -4.20 -13.48 -4.61
CA SER A 54 -5.57 -13.01 -4.50
C SER A 54 -5.57 -11.50 -4.53
N SER A 55 -6.43 -10.91 -5.38
CA SER A 55 -6.82 -9.53 -5.15
C SER A 55 -8.09 -9.50 -4.30
N ILE A 56 -8.22 -8.52 -3.44
CA ILE A 56 -9.36 -8.40 -2.51
C ILE A 56 -9.91 -6.97 -2.54
N TRP A 57 -11.22 -6.87 -2.29
CA TRP A 57 -11.93 -5.60 -2.19
C TRP A 57 -12.19 -5.26 -0.73
N GLU A 58 -11.17 -4.74 -0.03
CA GLU A 58 -11.28 -4.45 1.41
C GLU A 58 -11.14 -2.95 1.73
N ALA A 59 -10.47 -2.17 0.87
CA ALA A 59 -10.32 -0.71 1.02
C ALA A 59 -11.20 0.10 0.04
N GLY A 60 -12.32 -0.48 -0.42
CA GLY A 60 -13.15 0.12 -1.47
C GLY A 60 -12.50 0.11 -2.87
N LYS A 61 -11.32 -0.50 -3.00
CA LYS A 61 -10.56 -0.70 -4.24
C LYS A 61 -9.89 -2.10 -4.22
N PRO A 62 -9.55 -2.67 -5.39
CA PRO A 62 -8.80 -3.93 -5.44
C PRO A 62 -7.36 -3.71 -4.93
N ILE A 63 -6.91 -4.56 -4.01
CA ILE A 63 -5.52 -4.62 -3.52
C ILE A 63 -4.97 -6.03 -3.68
N CYS A 64 -3.65 -6.18 -3.85
CA CYS A 64 -3.03 -7.47 -4.11
C CYS A 64 -2.40 -8.07 -2.84
N ILE A 65 -2.84 -9.27 -2.48
CA ILE A 65 -2.29 -10.06 -1.37
C ILE A 65 -2.08 -11.53 -1.75
N GLY A 66 -1.28 -12.25 -0.99
CA GLY A 66 -1.03 -13.67 -1.25
C GLY A 66 -0.32 -14.37 -0.11
N PHE A 67 -0.54 -15.66 0.04
CA PHE A 67 -0.01 -16.43 1.16
C PHE A 67 1.10 -17.37 0.72
N ASN A 68 2.25 -17.32 1.41
CA ASN A 68 3.28 -18.34 1.28
C ASN A 68 3.17 -19.31 2.47
N PRO A 69 2.72 -20.56 2.25
CA PRO A 69 2.57 -21.55 3.31
C PRO A 69 3.90 -22.07 3.87
N GLU A 70 4.98 -22.06 3.08
CA GLU A 70 6.31 -22.50 3.52
C GLU A 70 6.89 -21.52 4.55
N GLU A 71 6.68 -20.22 4.35
CA GLU A 71 7.11 -19.17 5.27
C GLU A 71 6.10 -18.85 6.37
N GLY A 72 4.84 -19.28 6.20
CA GLY A 72 3.74 -18.86 7.08
C GLY A 72 3.48 -17.36 7.05
N LYS A 73 3.61 -16.74 5.86
CA LYS A 73 3.47 -15.28 5.69
C LYS A 73 2.42 -14.88 4.67
N TRP A 74 1.72 -13.80 4.97
CA TRP A 74 0.92 -13.04 4.01
C TRP A 74 1.74 -11.91 3.42
N TYR A 75 1.76 -11.82 2.10
CA TYR A 75 2.37 -10.76 1.34
C TYR A 75 1.31 -9.79 0.85
N GLY A 76 1.60 -8.50 0.95
CA GLY A 76 0.86 -7.43 0.29
C GLY A 76 1.78 -6.70 -0.68
N TRP A 77 1.27 -6.29 -1.83
CA TRP A 77 2.09 -5.60 -2.83
C TRP A 77 1.32 -4.68 -3.76
N SER A 78 2.09 -3.84 -4.45
CA SER A 78 1.68 -3.09 -5.62
C SER A 78 2.84 -3.01 -6.62
N HIS A 79 2.71 -2.16 -7.64
CA HIS A 79 3.82 -1.80 -8.53
C HIS A 79 4.97 -1.05 -7.81
N ARG A 80 4.72 -0.48 -6.62
CA ARG A 80 5.71 0.31 -5.85
C ARG A 80 6.54 -0.52 -4.89
N ALA A 81 5.94 -1.53 -4.26
CA ALA A 81 6.60 -2.32 -3.21
C ALA A 81 5.89 -3.65 -2.93
N ILE A 82 6.59 -4.57 -2.28
CA ILE A 82 6.08 -5.83 -1.71
C ILE A 82 6.61 -5.99 -0.28
N CYS A 83 5.78 -6.48 0.64
CA CYS A 83 6.22 -6.84 1.99
C CYS A 83 5.46 -8.07 2.51
N GLY A 84 6.16 -8.92 3.27
CA GLY A 84 5.63 -10.15 3.84
C GLY A 84 5.53 -10.08 5.36
N PHE A 85 4.38 -10.52 5.89
CA PHE A 85 4.03 -10.46 7.30
C PHE A 85 3.69 -11.85 7.82
N GLY A 86 4.20 -12.21 9.00
CA GLY A 86 3.93 -13.47 9.68
C GLY A 86 3.57 -13.23 11.15
N VAL A 87 3.34 -14.31 11.89
CA VAL A 87 3.19 -14.22 13.35
C VAL A 87 4.47 -13.64 13.95
N GLY A 88 4.32 -12.62 14.80
CA GLY A 88 5.43 -11.86 15.39
C GLY A 88 5.85 -10.62 14.59
N SER A 89 5.31 -10.39 13.38
CA SER A 89 5.50 -9.13 12.67
C SER A 89 4.95 -7.95 13.47
N LYS A 90 5.68 -6.84 13.45
CA LYS A 90 5.31 -5.61 14.17
C LYS A 90 4.77 -4.56 13.22
N CYS A 91 3.84 -3.78 13.73
CA CYS A 91 3.36 -2.54 13.16
C CYS A 91 3.72 -1.42 14.13
N GLU A 92 4.56 -0.52 13.67
CA GLU A 92 5.05 0.62 14.42
C GLU A 92 4.76 1.89 13.61
N ARG A 93 4.73 3.03 14.30
CA ARG A 93 4.47 4.30 13.65
C ARG A 93 5.40 4.56 12.47
N GLY A 94 4.83 4.98 11.35
CA GLY A 94 5.56 5.30 10.13
C GLY A 94 5.87 4.14 9.21
N MET A 95 5.47 2.92 9.55
CA MET A 95 5.43 1.81 8.60
C MET A 95 4.23 1.95 7.64
N CYS A 96 4.35 1.48 6.40
CA CYS A 96 3.27 1.57 5.39
C CYS A 96 1.98 0.87 5.82
N HIS A 97 2.07 -0.19 6.63
CA HIS A 97 0.91 -0.89 7.20
C HIS A 97 0.43 -0.28 8.53
N TYR A 98 0.92 0.89 8.93
CA TYR A 98 0.38 1.63 10.07
C TYR A 98 -0.95 2.25 9.70
N ARG A 99 -1.94 2.07 10.58
CA ARG A 99 -3.26 2.69 10.46
C ARG A 99 -3.61 3.38 11.78
N PRO A 100 -3.79 4.71 11.79
CA PRO A 100 -3.95 5.46 13.03
C PRO A 100 -5.21 5.07 13.80
N VAL A 101 -5.16 5.16 15.13
CA VAL A 101 -6.24 4.71 16.04
C VAL A 101 -7.42 5.67 16.15
N ASP A 102 -7.17 6.95 15.91
CA ASP A 102 -8.16 8.02 15.98
C ASP A 102 -7.70 9.26 15.19
N LYS A 103 -8.49 10.34 15.32
CA LYS A 103 -8.23 11.61 14.62
C LYS A 103 -6.91 12.27 15.05
N ASP A 104 -6.59 12.23 16.33
CA ASP A 104 -5.41 12.90 16.88
C ASP A 104 -4.15 12.15 16.44
N ASP A 105 -4.21 10.82 16.47
CA ASP A 105 -3.18 9.95 15.93
C ASP A 105 -2.97 10.16 14.42
N PHE A 106 -4.07 10.27 13.67
CA PHE A 106 -4.02 10.58 12.23
C PHE A 106 -3.40 11.96 11.96
N LEU A 107 -3.67 12.96 12.80
CA LEU A 107 -3.01 14.27 12.71
C LEU A 107 -1.50 14.15 12.92
N GLN A 108 -1.05 13.36 13.90
CA GLN A 108 0.38 13.11 14.11
C GLN A 108 1.01 12.40 12.91
N GLU A 109 0.33 11.42 12.31
CA GLU A 109 0.82 10.77 11.09
C GLU A 109 0.90 11.73 9.90
N CYS A 110 -0.07 12.62 9.74
CA CYS A 110 -0.04 13.66 8.72
C CYS A 110 1.19 14.57 8.91
N ILE A 111 1.44 15.05 10.13
CA ILE A 111 2.65 15.86 10.42
C ILE A 111 3.90 15.08 10.08
N ARG A 112 4.02 13.83 10.57
CA ARG A 112 5.19 12.98 10.35
C ARG A 112 5.45 12.76 8.86
N PHE A 113 4.42 12.44 8.08
CA PHE A 113 4.54 12.18 6.64
C PHE A 113 5.06 13.41 5.88
N TRP A 114 4.55 14.60 6.20
CA TRP A 114 4.95 15.84 5.55
C TRP A 114 6.23 16.46 6.13
N THR A 115 6.80 15.86 7.18
CA THR A 115 8.09 16.25 7.76
C THR A 115 9.23 15.66 6.95
N GLU A 116 9.70 16.43 5.97
CA GLU A 116 10.81 16.08 5.09
C GLU A 116 11.77 17.26 4.88
N GLU A 117 12.91 17.03 4.22
CA GLU A 117 14.00 17.99 4.03
C GLU A 117 13.55 19.34 3.43
N TYR A 118 12.56 19.31 2.55
CA TYR A 118 12.08 20.48 1.82
C TYR A 118 10.93 21.21 2.52
N HIS A 119 10.42 20.70 3.64
CA HIS A 119 9.31 21.28 4.38
C HIS A 119 9.74 21.69 5.79
N GLN A 120 9.54 22.96 6.12
CA GLN A 120 9.81 23.52 7.44
C GLN A 120 8.55 24.18 8.03
N ASN A 121 8.59 24.49 9.33
CA ASN A 121 7.50 25.17 10.04
C ASN A 121 6.13 24.47 9.89
N ILE A 122 6.13 23.13 9.86
CA ILE A 122 4.95 22.32 9.60
C ILE A 122 3.92 22.49 10.72
N ARG A 123 2.66 22.69 10.32
CA ARG A 123 1.50 22.79 11.21
C ARG A 123 0.39 21.92 10.67
N ALA A 124 -0.39 21.33 11.56
CA ALA A 124 -1.59 20.60 11.18
C ALA A 124 -2.73 20.91 12.14
N GLU A 125 -3.94 20.92 11.61
CA GLU A 125 -5.16 21.12 12.40
C GLU A 125 -6.35 20.33 11.84
N HIS A 126 -7.29 19.98 12.72
CA HIS A 126 -8.54 19.35 12.32
C HIS A 126 -9.45 20.38 11.66
N ARG A 127 -9.95 20.06 10.46
CA ARG A 127 -10.95 20.87 9.73
C ARG A 127 -12.08 19.98 9.25
N GLY A 128 -13.19 19.95 10.00
CA GLY A 128 -14.37 19.17 9.63
C GLY A 128 -14.08 17.67 9.45
N ASP A 129 -13.99 17.24 8.20
CA ASP A 129 -13.79 15.86 7.75
C ASP A 129 -12.34 15.52 7.34
N HIS A 130 -11.38 16.41 7.59
CA HIS A 130 -9.97 16.20 7.26
C HIS A 130 -9.02 16.82 8.29
N VAL A 131 -7.75 16.47 8.19
CA VAL A 131 -6.63 17.26 8.71
C VAL A 131 -6.12 18.15 7.58
N TYR A 132 -5.90 19.43 7.86
CA TYR A 132 -5.17 20.31 6.95
C TYR A 132 -3.74 20.45 7.45
N VAL A 133 -2.78 20.08 6.60
CA VAL A 133 -1.35 20.24 6.88
C VAL A 133 -0.81 21.38 6.05
N GLU A 134 -0.09 22.29 6.68
CA GLU A 134 0.56 23.43 6.07
C GLU A 134 2.06 23.39 6.36
N TRP A 135 2.88 23.77 5.37
CA TRP A 135 4.32 23.87 5.49
C TRP A 135 4.86 25.07 4.72
N GLU A 136 6.07 25.46 5.07
CA GLU A 136 6.86 26.43 4.32
C GLU A 136 7.97 25.68 3.57
N TYR A 137 8.20 26.00 2.30
CA TYR A 137 9.31 25.41 1.55
C TYR A 137 10.67 25.87 2.07
N SER A 138 11.52 24.93 2.45
CA SER A 138 12.83 25.22 3.04
C SER A 138 13.81 25.80 2.01
N GLY A 139 14.90 26.39 2.49
CA GLY A 139 16.00 26.87 1.63
C GLY A 139 16.68 25.76 0.81
N ALA A 140 16.55 24.49 1.22
CA ALA A 140 17.07 23.34 0.50
C ALA A 140 16.22 22.96 -0.73
N THR A 141 15.00 23.52 -0.87
CA THR A 141 14.09 23.19 -1.96
C THR A 141 14.76 23.43 -3.34
N PRO A 142 14.81 22.42 -4.24
CA PRO A 142 15.50 22.55 -5.52
C PRO A 142 14.95 23.66 -6.42
N ASN A 143 13.63 23.88 -6.39
CA ASN A 143 13.01 25.00 -7.09
C ASN A 143 13.14 26.28 -6.26
N GLU A 144 14.11 27.12 -6.62
CA GLU A 144 14.43 28.32 -5.85
C GLU A 144 13.27 29.33 -5.74
N LYS A 145 12.37 29.33 -6.73
CA LYS A 145 11.27 30.30 -6.84
C LYS A 145 10.17 30.09 -5.80
N ILE A 146 10.13 28.94 -5.14
CA ILE A 146 9.09 28.61 -4.15
C ILE A 146 9.64 28.57 -2.73
N ARG A 147 10.95 28.78 -2.53
CA ARG A 147 11.55 28.83 -1.19
C ARG A 147 10.88 29.92 -0.35
N GLY A 148 10.52 29.61 0.88
CA GLY A 148 9.78 30.51 1.78
C GLY A 148 8.29 30.67 1.47
N HIS A 149 7.77 30.06 0.39
CA HIS A 149 6.33 30.06 0.14
C HIS A 149 5.64 29.04 1.05
N ILE A 150 4.41 29.38 1.44
CA ILE A 150 3.54 28.50 2.21
C ILE A 150 2.71 27.65 1.25
N SER A 151 2.63 26.35 1.53
CA SER A 151 1.76 25.41 0.83
C SER A 151 1.07 24.49 1.83
N GLY A 152 0.10 23.72 1.37
CA GLY A 152 -0.60 22.80 2.24
C GLY A 152 -1.50 21.84 1.49
N VAL A 153 -1.95 20.83 2.21
CA VAL A 153 -2.72 19.71 1.67
C VAL A 153 -3.87 19.36 2.60
N LYS A 154 -4.96 18.88 2.01
CA LYS A 154 -6.07 18.28 2.75
C LYS A 154 -5.85 16.78 2.82
N CYS A 155 -5.83 16.23 4.03
CA CYS A 155 -5.75 14.80 4.31
C CYS A 155 -7.10 14.33 4.86
N PRO A 156 -8.01 13.80 4.01
CA PRO A 156 -9.30 13.28 4.46
C PRO A 156 -9.12 12.19 5.50
N TYR A 157 -9.99 12.14 6.51
CA TYR A 157 -9.98 11.01 7.45
C TYR A 157 -10.24 9.69 6.72
N PRO A 158 -9.63 8.58 7.19
CA PRO A 158 -10.01 7.27 6.70
C PRO A 158 -11.47 6.99 7.08
N SER A 159 -12.13 6.12 6.31
CA SER A 159 -13.49 5.67 6.62
C SER A 159 -13.55 4.91 7.95
N GLU A 160 -12.45 4.22 8.29
CA GLU A 160 -12.26 3.48 9.53
C GLU A 160 -10.84 3.71 10.06
N PHE A 161 -10.72 3.85 11.38
CA PHE A 161 -9.42 3.93 12.05
C PHE A 161 -8.89 2.52 12.36
N GLY A 162 -7.56 2.41 12.43
CA GLY A 162 -6.85 1.16 12.65
C GLY A 162 -6.49 0.90 14.11
N LYS A 163 -5.54 0.00 14.30
CA LYS A 163 -5.07 -0.46 15.63
C LYS A 163 -3.87 0.33 16.16
N GLY A 164 -3.30 1.25 15.38
CA GLY A 164 -2.07 1.95 15.73
C GLY A 164 -0.88 1.01 15.72
N GLU A 165 -0.13 0.96 16.82
CA GLU A 165 1.00 0.04 16.99
C GLU A 165 0.55 -1.29 17.57
N TRP A 166 0.95 -2.39 16.95
CA TRP A 166 0.56 -3.72 17.37
C TRP A 166 1.47 -4.80 16.77
N GLU A 167 1.40 -6.02 17.33
CA GLU A 167 2.16 -7.18 16.83
C GLU A 167 1.19 -8.28 16.41
N ALA A 168 1.47 -8.91 15.26
CA ALA A 168 0.64 -9.99 14.74
C ALA A 168 0.74 -11.23 15.65
N LYS A 169 -0.36 -11.62 16.29
CA LYS A 169 -0.43 -12.81 17.15
C LYS A 169 -0.94 -14.04 16.41
N THR A 170 -1.57 -13.82 15.26
CA THR A 170 -2.18 -14.87 14.44
C THR A 170 -1.86 -14.67 12.95
N LEU A 171 -2.14 -15.68 12.12
CA LEU A 171 -2.07 -15.52 10.66
C LEU A 171 -3.12 -14.54 10.12
N ALA A 172 -4.26 -14.40 10.81
CA ALA A 172 -5.28 -13.41 10.46
C ALA A 172 -4.76 -11.99 10.70
N ASP A 173 -4.01 -11.78 11.79
CA ASP A 173 -3.32 -10.52 12.03
C ASP A 173 -2.28 -10.20 10.96
N ALA A 174 -1.46 -11.19 10.60
CA ALA A 174 -0.48 -11.04 9.53
C ALA A 174 -1.15 -10.70 8.18
N ARG A 175 -2.30 -11.32 7.89
CA ARG A 175 -3.12 -10.98 6.72
C ARG A 175 -3.57 -9.53 6.76
N GLN A 176 -4.03 -9.03 7.91
CA GLN A 176 -4.43 -7.63 8.04
C GLN A 176 -3.26 -6.67 7.78
N MET A 177 -2.05 -6.97 8.26
CA MET A 177 -0.88 -6.15 7.94
C MET A 177 -0.56 -6.13 6.44
N ALA A 178 -0.71 -7.27 5.75
CA ALA A 178 -0.55 -7.34 4.30
C ALA A 178 -1.59 -6.50 3.55
N ILE A 179 -2.83 -6.48 4.03
CA ILE A 179 -3.92 -5.63 3.52
C ILE A 179 -3.58 -4.16 3.69
N ASP A 180 -3.24 -3.76 4.92
CA ASP A 180 -2.93 -2.37 5.24
C ASP A 180 -1.71 -1.88 4.43
N PHE A 181 -0.70 -2.73 4.28
CA PHE A 181 0.45 -2.45 3.42
C PHE A 181 0.04 -2.25 1.96
N ALA A 182 -0.67 -3.22 1.38
CA ALA A 182 -1.05 -3.19 -0.03
C ALA A 182 -1.95 -1.99 -0.36
N ASP A 183 -2.84 -1.61 0.55
CA ASP A 183 -3.69 -0.43 0.39
C ASP A 183 -2.89 0.88 0.38
N ASP A 184 -1.87 0.99 1.25
CA ASP A 184 -0.97 2.15 1.33
C ASP A 184 -0.08 2.31 0.10
N VAL A 185 0.40 1.18 -0.43
CA VAL A 185 1.31 1.16 -1.58
C VAL A 185 0.59 1.04 -2.93
N ALA A 186 -0.72 0.78 -2.97
CA ALA A 186 -1.51 0.70 -4.21
C ALA A 186 -1.51 2.02 -5.01
#